data_AF-A0A1M6E2H2-F1
#
_entry.id   AF-A0A1M6E2H2-F1
#
_cell.length_a   1.000
_cell.length_b   1.000
_cell.length_c   1.000
_cell.angle_alpha   90.00
_cell.angle_beta   90.00
_cell.angle_gamma   90.00
#
_symmetry.space_group_name_H-M   'P 1'
#
loop_
_entity.id
_entity.type
_entity.pdbx_description
1 polymer ?
#
loop_
_entity_poly.entity_id
_entity_poly.type
_entity_poly.pdbx_seq_one_letter_code
_entity_poly.pdbx_strand_id
1 'polypeptide(L)'
;MIYGKYVWDGGYDVYESIQIKSDSTFEFNWHAGLAGEGITLGKWKVNNGNLVLNSFNQSSNTLNFVVLNELVNSKDFIEVKIVDQYGPVFGANCELLFKGNNVAFSTSNSDGIVMISKQKFDTIKITFIGKQEIIYLLKYKDFNFFEFEMLDKVDYLFFNNEKWKIKKNRLYSKRVKSIKSLEKNYYEKVE
;
A
#
# COMPACT_ATOMS: atom_id res chain seq x y z
N MET A 1 -20.43 -22.07 16.59
CA MET A 1 -19.21 -22.60 15.94
C MET A 1 -18.57 -21.46 15.14
N ILE A 2 -17.27 -21.20 15.30
CA ILE A 2 -16.59 -20.00 14.76
C ILE A 2 -16.30 -20.09 13.25
N TYR A 3 -16.24 -21.30 12.69
CA TYR A 3 -16.00 -21.51 11.26
C TYR A 3 -17.07 -20.84 10.41
N GLY A 4 -16.66 -20.30 9.27
CA GLY A 4 -17.55 -19.61 8.35
C GLY A 4 -16.98 -18.32 7.80
N LYS A 5 -17.77 -17.67 6.94
CA LYS A 5 -17.42 -16.40 6.31
C LYS A 5 -18.03 -15.27 7.11
N TYR A 6 -17.21 -14.26 7.41
CA TYR A 6 -17.66 -13.03 8.04
C TYR A 6 -17.33 -11.86 7.13
N VAL A 7 -18.27 -10.94 6.96
CA VAL A 7 -18.11 -9.78 6.08
C VAL A 7 -18.35 -8.50 6.86
N TRP A 8 -17.66 -7.45 6.45
CA TRP A 8 -17.89 -6.09 6.87
C TRP A 8 -17.94 -5.20 5.64
N ASP A 9 -19.01 -4.42 5.54
CA ASP A 9 -19.18 -3.40 4.51
C ASP A 9 -18.94 -2.04 5.19
N GLY A 10 -17.87 -1.38 4.74
CA GLY A 10 -17.44 -0.07 5.21
C GLY A 10 -18.03 1.09 4.42
N GLY A 11 -18.91 0.82 3.44
CA GLY A 11 -19.41 1.81 2.49
C GLY A 11 -18.31 2.43 1.63
N TYR A 12 -18.70 3.28 0.68
CA TYR A 12 -17.78 4.07 -0.16
C TYR A 12 -16.58 3.26 -0.73
N ASP A 13 -16.88 2.09 -1.29
CA ASP A 13 -15.88 1.22 -1.92
C ASP A 13 -14.85 0.61 -0.93
N VAL A 14 -15.26 0.42 0.33
CA VAL A 14 -14.47 -0.27 1.35
C VAL A 14 -15.20 -1.52 1.81
N TYR A 15 -14.56 -2.67 1.68
CA TYR A 15 -15.10 -3.97 2.08
C TYR A 15 -14.02 -4.87 2.62
N GLU A 16 -14.33 -5.63 3.66
CA GLU A 16 -13.44 -6.64 4.21
C GLU A 16 -14.20 -7.95 4.48
N SER A 17 -13.54 -9.08 4.32
CA SER A 17 -14.09 -10.38 4.72
C SER A 17 -13.03 -11.29 5.30
N ILE A 18 -13.45 -12.20 6.17
CA ILE A 18 -12.61 -13.27 6.69
C ILE A 18 -13.33 -14.61 6.59
N GLN A 19 -12.67 -15.59 5.98
CA GLN A 19 -13.07 -16.99 6.02
C GLN A 19 -12.29 -17.71 7.12
N ILE A 20 -13.00 -18.23 8.12
CA ILE A 20 -12.43 -19.08 9.17
C ILE A 20 -12.63 -20.54 8.79
N LYS A 21 -11.55 -21.23 8.41
CA LYS A 21 -11.56 -22.62 7.94
C LYS A 21 -11.37 -23.59 9.12
N SER A 22 -11.91 -24.81 9.00
CA SER A 22 -11.89 -25.82 10.07
C SER A 22 -10.51 -26.42 10.34
N ASP A 23 -9.57 -26.26 9.41
CA ASP A 23 -8.17 -26.68 9.49
C ASP A 23 -7.27 -25.69 10.27
N SER A 24 -7.86 -24.77 11.02
CA SER A 24 -7.18 -23.69 11.75
C SER A 24 -6.47 -22.65 10.88
N THR A 25 -6.83 -22.56 9.60
CA THR A 25 -6.39 -21.49 8.70
C THR A 25 -7.47 -20.43 8.46
N PHE A 26 -7.05 -19.24 8.07
CA PHE A 26 -7.95 -18.18 7.63
C PHE A 26 -7.50 -17.55 6.32
N GLU A 27 -8.45 -16.92 5.67
CA GLU A 27 -8.24 -16.07 4.50
C GLU A 27 -8.99 -14.76 4.72
N PHE A 28 -8.27 -13.66 4.64
CA PHE A 28 -8.79 -12.31 4.85
C PHE A 28 -8.66 -11.53 3.55
N ASN A 29 -9.79 -11.11 2.99
CA ASN A 29 -9.85 -10.30 1.78
C ASN A 29 -10.22 -8.88 2.18
N TRP A 30 -9.56 -7.89 1.59
CA TRP A 30 -9.85 -6.49 1.84
C TRP A 30 -9.81 -5.70 0.54
N HIS A 31 -10.61 -4.65 0.50
CA HIS A 31 -10.70 -3.68 -0.59
C HIS A 31 -10.93 -2.30 0.04
N ALA A 32 -10.20 -1.29 -0.44
CA ALA A 32 -10.28 0.07 0.09
C ALA A 32 -10.14 1.11 -1.04
N GLY A 33 -11.00 0.99 -2.06
CA GLY A 33 -11.03 1.87 -3.22
C GLY A 33 -9.67 1.99 -3.90
N LEU A 34 -9.20 3.22 -4.12
CA LEU A 34 -7.92 3.47 -4.76
C LEU A 34 -6.72 2.98 -3.94
N ALA A 35 -6.87 2.75 -2.62
CA ALA A 35 -5.81 2.15 -1.82
C ALA A 35 -5.59 0.66 -2.14
N GLY A 36 -6.45 0.08 -2.98
CA GLY A 36 -6.28 -1.25 -3.54
C GLY A 36 -7.04 -2.32 -2.78
N GLU A 37 -6.69 -3.56 -3.11
CA GLU A 37 -7.27 -4.78 -2.57
C GLU A 37 -6.17 -5.80 -2.28
N GLY A 38 -6.48 -6.81 -1.46
CA GLY A 38 -5.54 -7.88 -1.21
C GLY A 38 -6.07 -9.05 -0.40
N ILE A 39 -5.28 -10.12 -0.38
CA ILE A 39 -5.59 -11.37 0.32
C ILE A 39 -4.49 -11.68 1.33
N THR A 40 -4.90 -11.92 2.56
CA THR A 40 -4.02 -12.32 3.66
C THR A 40 -4.38 -13.71 4.15
N LEU A 41 -3.38 -14.58 4.20
CA LEU A 41 -3.51 -15.97 4.64
C LEU A 41 -2.78 -16.18 5.96
N GLY A 42 -3.31 -17.03 6.83
CA GLY A 42 -2.66 -17.33 8.09
C GLY A 42 -3.31 -18.43 8.90
N LYS A 43 -2.86 -18.54 10.16
CA LYS A 43 -3.45 -19.43 11.17
C LYS A 43 -4.24 -18.65 12.19
N TRP A 44 -5.25 -19.29 12.73
CA TRP A 44 -6.03 -18.75 13.84
C TRP A 44 -6.10 -19.72 15.01
N LYS A 45 -6.38 -19.17 16.18
CA LYS A 45 -6.76 -19.93 17.39
C LYS A 45 -7.77 -19.15 18.20
N VAL A 46 -8.57 -19.83 19.01
CA VAL A 46 -9.43 -19.16 20.00
C VAL A 46 -8.71 -19.15 21.35
N ASN A 47 -8.65 -18.00 21.99
CA ASN A 47 -8.11 -17.83 23.34
C ASN A 47 -8.94 -16.81 24.13
N ASN A 48 -9.51 -17.22 25.27
CA ASN A 48 -10.29 -16.38 26.17
C ASN A 48 -11.39 -15.57 25.47
N GLY A 49 -12.17 -16.23 24.60
CA GLY A 49 -13.26 -15.59 23.84
C GLY A 49 -12.80 -14.66 22.70
N ASN A 50 -11.50 -14.69 22.35
CA ASN A 50 -10.97 -13.97 21.20
C ASN A 50 -10.51 -14.93 20.13
N LEU A 51 -10.76 -14.56 18.87
CA LEU A 51 -10.10 -15.11 17.71
C LEU A 51 -8.73 -14.42 17.59
N VAL A 52 -7.65 -15.20 17.59
CA VAL A 52 -6.28 -14.71 17.49
C VAL A 52 -5.73 -15.08 16.11
N LEU A 53 -5.37 -14.09 15.31
CA LEU A 53 -4.93 -14.24 13.92
C LEU A 53 -3.42 -14.01 13.80
N ASN A 54 -2.75 -14.87 13.03
CA ASN A 54 -1.34 -14.72 12.65
C ASN A 54 -1.16 -15.03 11.17
N SER A 55 -0.74 -14.05 10.38
CA SER A 55 -0.45 -14.22 8.96
C SER A 55 0.79 -15.07 8.74
N PHE A 56 0.81 -15.81 7.62
CA PHE A 56 1.99 -16.53 7.17
C PHE A 56 3.12 -15.59 6.77
N ASN A 57 2.80 -14.50 6.07
CA ASN A 57 3.74 -13.44 5.71
C ASN A 57 3.64 -12.29 6.71
N GLN A 58 4.78 -11.84 7.26
CA GLN A 58 4.82 -10.78 8.29
C GLN A 58 5.65 -9.55 7.89
N SER A 59 6.21 -9.50 6.68
CA SER A 59 7.00 -8.36 6.23
C SER A 59 6.64 -7.92 4.82
N SER A 60 6.42 -6.62 4.64
CA SER A 60 6.41 -5.94 3.35
C SER A 60 7.73 -5.19 3.07
N ASN A 61 8.86 -5.63 3.63
CA ASN A 61 10.19 -5.01 3.44
C ASN A 61 10.78 -5.21 2.03
N THR A 62 9.94 -5.54 1.06
CA THR A 62 10.36 -5.67 -0.32
C THR A 62 10.37 -4.26 -0.94
N LEU A 63 11.34 -3.97 -1.80
CA LEU A 63 11.43 -2.70 -2.56
C LEU A 63 10.18 -2.50 -3.44
N ASN A 64 9.54 -1.34 -3.40
CA ASN A 64 8.39 -0.98 -4.24
C ASN A 64 8.80 -0.34 -5.58
N PHE A 65 10.09 -0.31 -5.90
CA PHE A 65 10.61 0.19 -7.17
C PHE A 65 11.97 -0.41 -7.52
N VAL A 66 12.36 -0.24 -8.77
CA VAL A 66 13.71 -0.47 -9.30
C VAL A 66 14.21 0.82 -9.95
N VAL A 67 15.49 1.14 -9.77
CA VAL A 67 16.15 2.17 -10.58
C VAL A 67 16.67 1.50 -11.83
N LEU A 68 16.06 1.79 -12.97
CA LEU A 68 16.46 1.24 -14.27
C LEU A 68 17.71 1.95 -14.79
N ASN A 69 17.78 3.27 -14.61
CA ASN A 69 18.88 4.07 -15.10
C ASN A 69 19.07 5.34 -14.27
N GLU A 70 20.32 5.75 -14.12
CA GLU A 70 20.72 7.01 -13.50
C GLU A 70 22.03 7.47 -14.13
N LEU A 71 22.04 8.67 -14.69
CA LEU A 71 23.20 9.17 -15.41
C LEU A 71 23.27 10.69 -15.42
N VAL A 72 24.44 11.19 -15.81
CA VAL A 72 24.63 12.60 -16.18
C VAL A 72 24.29 12.77 -17.65
N ASN A 73 23.38 13.69 -17.93
CA ASN A 73 22.96 14.11 -19.25
C ASN A 73 23.37 15.58 -19.48
N SER A 74 23.58 15.97 -20.74
CA SER A 74 23.96 17.34 -21.12
C SER A 74 22.83 18.36 -20.97
N LYS A 75 21.60 17.91 -20.68
CA LYS A 75 20.42 18.76 -20.52
C LYS A 75 20.51 19.65 -19.26
N ASP A 76 19.91 20.83 -19.33
CA ASP A 76 19.87 21.84 -18.26
C ASP A 76 18.70 21.65 -17.28
N PHE A 77 18.04 20.50 -17.34
CA PHE A 77 16.97 20.09 -16.45
C PHE A 77 17.28 18.74 -15.82
N ILE A 78 16.52 18.43 -14.78
CA ILE A 78 16.41 17.12 -14.16
C ILE A 78 15.24 16.40 -14.82
N GLU A 79 15.52 15.25 -15.41
CA GLU A 79 14.54 14.39 -16.04
C GLU A 79 14.32 13.16 -15.16
N VAL A 80 13.07 12.92 -14.80
CA VAL A 80 12.65 11.72 -14.08
C VAL A 80 11.61 11.01 -14.93
N LYS A 81 11.94 9.80 -15.38
CA LYS A 81 11.03 8.93 -16.12
C LYS A 81 10.50 7.84 -15.20
N ILE A 82 9.19 7.61 -15.24
CA ILE A 82 8.48 6.70 -14.35
C ILE A 82 7.67 5.74 -15.22
N VAL A 83 7.95 4.45 -15.09
CA VAL A 83 7.26 3.37 -15.79
C VAL A 83 6.76 2.33 -14.79
N ASP A 84 5.79 1.53 -15.19
CA ASP A 84 5.40 0.30 -14.52
C ASP A 84 5.38 -0.86 -15.53
N GLN A 85 4.91 -2.03 -15.12
CA GLN A 85 4.81 -3.21 -15.98
C GLN A 85 3.88 -3.03 -17.20
N TYR A 86 3.02 -2.01 -17.20
CA TYR A 86 2.07 -1.71 -18.27
C TYR A 86 2.53 -0.55 -19.17
N GLY A 87 3.49 0.25 -18.72
CA GLY A 87 4.09 1.32 -19.52
C GLY A 87 4.34 2.59 -18.73
N PRO A 88 4.33 3.76 -19.38
CA PRO A 88 4.57 5.03 -18.69
C PRO A 88 3.49 5.39 -17.67
N VAL A 89 3.91 5.88 -16.50
CA VAL A 89 2.99 6.25 -15.42
C VAL A 89 2.63 7.73 -15.52
N PHE A 90 1.42 8.03 -15.96
CA PHE A 90 0.86 9.39 -16.01
C PHE A 90 0.41 9.86 -14.61
N GLY A 91 0.60 11.15 -14.31
CA GLY A 91 0.05 11.78 -13.12
C GLY A 91 0.80 11.49 -11.82
N ALA A 92 1.99 10.90 -11.89
CA ALA A 92 2.86 10.70 -10.73
C ALA A 92 3.48 12.04 -10.31
N ASN A 93 3.38 12.36 -9.02
CA ASN A 93 3.90 13.59 -8.45
C ASN A 93 5.35 13.37 -8.03
N CYS A 94 6.27 14.13 -8.61
CA CYS A 94 7.69 14.06 -8.30
C CYS A 94 8.12 15.31 -7.54
N GLU A 95 8.63 15.10 -6.33
CA GLU A 95 9.20 16.11 -5.46
C GLU A 95 10.73 15.93 -5.40
N LEU A 96 11.45 17.03 -5.57
CA LEU A 96 12.88 17.09 -5.24
C LEU A 96 13.00 17.66 -3.84
N LEU A 97 13.74 16.97 -2.97
CA LEU A 97 14.04 17.47 -1.62
C LEU A 97 15.53 17.74 -1.45
N PHE A 98 15.82 18.75 -0.64
CA PHE A 98 17.18 19.03 -0.16
C PHE A 98 17.15 19.20 1.36
N LYS A 99 17.88 18.35 2.08
CA LYS A 99 17.89 18.30 3.55
C LYS A 99 16.48 18.20 4.13
N GLY A 100 15.62 17.42 3.49
CA GLY A 100 14.23 17.19 3.90
C GLY A 100 13.24 18.29 3.53
N ASN A 101 13.67 19.40 2.92
CA ASN A 101 12.75 20.45 2.44
C ASN A 101 12.46 20.24 0.95
N ASN A 102 11.19 20.36 0.56
CA ASN A 102 10.79 20.37 -0.84
C ASN A 102 11.40 21.62 -1.51
N VAL A 103 12.17 21.41 -2.58
CA VAL A 103 12.77 22.49 -3.38
C VAL A 103 12.11 22.64 -4.74
N ALA A 104 11.49 21.56 -5.24
CA ALA A 104 10.66 21.61 -6.44
C ALA A 104 9.67 20.45 -6.51
N PHE A 105 8.68 20.66 -7.36
CA PHE A 105 7.59 19.74 -7.61
C PHE A 105 7.19 19.80 -9.09
N SER A 106 6.87 18.66 -9.67
CA SER A 106 6.22 18.56 -10.98
C SER A 106 5.51 17.21 -11.10
N THR A 107 4.65 17.06 -12.10
CA THR A 107 3.84 15.87 -12.33
C THR A 107 4.20 15.24 -13.66
N SER A 108 4.22 13.90 -13.73
CA SER A 108 4.56 13.19 -14.97
C SER A 108 3.51 13.40 -16.06
N ASN A 109 3.99 13.61 -17.28
CA ASN A 109 3.15 13.71 -18.47
C ASN A 109 2.70 12.31 -18.96
N SER A 110 1.99 12.25 -20.11
CA SER A 110 1.48 11.00 -20.69
C SER A 110 2.56 9.98 -21.05
N ASP A 111 3.81 10.43 -21.18
CA ASP A 111 4.98 9.60 -21.45
C ASP A 111 5.71 9.19 -20.15
N GLY A 112 5.12 9.47 -18.99
CA GLY A 112 5.70 9.16 -17.68
C GLY A 112 6.90 10.04 -17.33
N ILE A 113 7.10 11.16 -18.03
CA ILE A 113 8.26 12.03 -17.89
C ILE A 113 7.92 13.25 -17.04
N VAL A 114 8.79 13.51 -16.07
CA VAL A 114 8.86 14.75 -15.30
C VAL A 114 10.11 15.50 -15.72
N MET A 115 9.96 16.80 -16.01
CA MET A 115 11.07 17.72 -16.24
C MET A 115 11.02 18.84 -15.20
N ILE A 116 12.13 19.03 -14.48
CA ILE A 116 12.27 20.05 -13.43
C ILE A 116 13.55 20.84 -13.70
N SER A 117 13.51 22.17 -13.59
CA SER A 117 14.71 23.00 -13.73
C SER A 117 15.82 22.54 -12.79
N LYS A 118 17.06 22.51 -13.29
CA LYS A 118 18.21 22.00 -12.54
C LYS A 118 18.42 22.82 -11.26
N GLN A 119 18.50 22.10 -10.14
CA GLN A 119 18.71 22.68 -8.82
C GLN A 119 19.35 21.65 -7.90
N LYS A 120 19.72 22.07 -6.69
CA LYS A 120 20.33 21.19 -5.71
C LYS A 120 19.27 20.36 -4.99
N PHE A 121 19.46 19.03 -4.97
CA PHE A 121 18.62 18.08 -4.24
C PHE A 121 19.48 16.93 -3.73
N ASP A 122 18.97 16.17 -2.76
CA ASP A 122 19.56 14.93 -2.25
C ASP A 122 18.58 13.76 -2.24
N THR A 123 17.29 14.03 -2.45
CA THR A 123 16.23 13.03 -2.45
C THR A 123 15.25 13.30 -3.59
N ILE A 124 14.84 12.24 -4.29
CA ILE A 124 13.69 12.24 -5.19
C ILE A 124 12.57 11.48 -4.48
N LYS A 125 11.41 12.10 -4.34
CA LYS A 125 10.22 11.47 -3.81
C LYS A 125 9.14 11.44 -4.89
N ILE A 126 8.63 10.25 -5.21
CA ILE A 126 7.55 10.08 -6.19
C ILE A 126 6.33 9.55 -5.47
N THR A 127 5.21 10.27 -5.58
CA THR A 127 3.93 9.89 -4.98
C THR A 127 2.91 9.60 -6.06
N PHE A 128 2.05 8.63 -5.78
CA PHE A 128 1.04 8.12 -6.69
C PHE A 128 -0.31 8.13 -5.97
N ILE A 129 -1.39 8.15 -6.75
CA ILE A 129 -2.72 7.93 -6.19
C ILE A 129 -2.84 6.44 -5.87
N GLY A 130 -3.00 6.12 -4.58
CA GLY A 130 -3.32 4.76 -4.16
C GLY A 130 -2.19 3.75 -4.17
N LYS A 131 -0.94 4.17 -4.42
CA LYS A 131 0.25 3.30 -4.39
C LYS A 131 1.29 3.85 -3.43
N GLN A 132 2.21 2.98 -2.99
CA GLN A 132 3.32 3.37 -2.12
C GLN A 132 4.26 4.35 -2.82
N GLU A 133 4.73 5.35 -2.07
CA GLU A 133 5.69 6.33 -2.57
C GLU A 133 7.08 5.74 -2.78
N ILE A 134 7.79 6.25 -3.79
CA ILE A 134 9.21 5.97 -3.99
C ILE A 134 9.99 7.06 -3.27
N ILE A 135 10.92 6.67 -2.40
CA ILE A 135 11.91 7.57 -1.82
C ILE A 135 13.29 7.12 -2.31
N TYR A 136 13.92 7.94 -3.12
CA TYR A 136 15.24 7.68 -3.67
C TYR A 136 16.26 8.68 -3.14
N LEU A 137 17.29 8.17 -2.45
CA LEU A 137 18.43 8.96 -2.00
C LEU A 137 19.49 9.00 -3.10
N LEU A 138 19.91 10.21 -3.45
CA LEU A 138 20.84 10.43 -4.55
C LEU A 138 22.22 9.84 -4.24
N LYS A 139 22.72 8.97 -5.13
CA LYS A 139 24.08 8.40 -5.00
C LYS A 139 25.17 9.37 -5.43
N TYR A 140 24.91 10.15 -6.48
CA TYR A 140 25.87 11.10 -7.06
C TYR A 140 25.21 12.44 -7.38
N LYS A 141 25.86 13.53 -6.97
CA LYS A 141 25.29 14.90 -7.01
C LYS A 141 25.05 15.44 -8.42
N ASP A 142 25.73 14.89 -9.42
CA ASP A 142 25.69 15.41 -10.79
C ASP A 142 24.64 14.74 -11.67
N PHE A 143 24.00 13.66 -11.18
CA PHE A 143 22.94 12.99 -11.92
C PHE A 143 21.74 13.92 -12.10
N ASN A 144 21.25 13.97 -13.34
CA ASN A 144 20.10 14.75 -13.75
C ASN A 144 19.16 13.95 -14.68
N PHE A 145 19.40 12.66 -14.86
CA PHE A 145 18.47 11.74 -15.49
C PHE A 145 18.26 10.54 -14.57
N PHE A 146 17.00 10.18 -14.34
CA PHE A 146 16.60 9.04 -13.53
C PHE A 146 15.45 8.31 -14.22
N GLU A 147 15.52 6.99 -14.26
CA GLU A 147 14.43 6.15 -14.74
C GLU A 147 14.07 5.14 -13.65
N PHE A 148 12.81 5.19 -13.21
CA PHE A 148 12.26 4.32 -12.17
C PHE A 148 11.21 3.39 -12.75
N GLU A 149 11.29 2.12 -12.40
CA GLU A 149 10.19 1.17 -12.56
C GLU A 149 9.45 1.06 -11.22
N MET A 150 8.19 1.46 -11.20
CA MET A 150 7.27 1.22 -10.10
C MET A 150 6.88 -0.25 -10.11
N LEU A 151 7.15 -0.95 -9.00
CA LEU A 151 6.71 -2.32 -8.84
C LEU A 151 5.33 -2.31 -8.20
N ASP A 152 4.32 -2.77 -8.96
CA ASP A 152 2.99 -2.87 -8.41
C ASP A 152 2.97 -3.95 -7.32
N LYS A 153 2.67 -3.52 -6.10
CA LYS A 153 2.48 -4.43 -4.99
C LYS A 153 1.07 -4.36 -4.51
N VAL A 154 0.51 -5.55 -4.37
CA VAL A 154 -0.62 -5.80 -3.51
C VAL A 154 -0.19 -5.41 -2.11
N ASP A 155 -0.74 -4.33 -1.58
CA ASP A 155 -0.57 -3.98 -0.18
C ASP A 155 -0.96 -5.21 0.65
N TYR A 156 -0.11 -5.58 1.61
CA TYR A 156 -0.33 -6.80 2.38
C TYR A 156 -0.71 -6.44 3.80
N LEU A 157 -1.98 -6.63 4.15
CA LEU A 157 -2.46 -6.45 5.51
C LEU A 157 -2.14 -7.68 6.36
N PHE A 158 -0.96 -7.71 6.99
CA PHE A 158 -0.62 -8.82 7.89
C PHE A 158 -1.23 -8.66 9.29
N PHE A 159 -1.43 -9.81 9.94
CA PHE A 159 -1.86 -9.94 11.33
C PHE A 159 -0.74 -10.57 12.15
N ASN A 160 -0.34 -9.90 13.23
CA ASN A 160 0.61 -10.44 14.19
C ASN A 160 -0.03 -10.46 15.57
N ASN A 161 -0.42 -11.65 16.04
CA ASN A 161 -1.17 -11.85 17.29
C ASN A 161 -2.39 -10.92 17.41
N GLU A 162 -3.06 -10.67 16.28
CA GLU A 162 -4.22 -9.78 16.22
C GLU A 162 -5.40 -10.44 16.93
N LYS A 163 -6.08 -9.71 17.81
CA LYS A 163 -7.15 -10.26 18.66
C LYS A 163 -8.49 -9.66 18.31
N TRP A 164 -9.40 -10.49 17.82
CA TRP A 164 -10.77 -10.10 17.52
C TRP A 164 -11.71 -10.72 18.55
N LYS A 165 -12.58 -9.90 19.15
CA LYS A 165 -13.52 -10.38 20.16
C LYS A 165 -14.65 -11.14 19.48
N ILE A 166 -14.94 -12.33 19.98
CA ILE A 166 -16.05 -13.17 19.52
C ILE A 166 -17.24 -12.87 20.42
N LYS A 167 -18.37 -12.45 19.83
CA LYS A 167 -19.63 -12.29 20.57
C LYS A 167 -20.80 -12.66 19.68
N LYS A 168 -21.48 -13.77 20.02
CA LYS A 168 -22.49 -14.40 19.15
C LYS A 168 -21.87 -14.73 17.78
N ASN A 169 -22.61 -14.58 16.68
CA ASN A 169 -22.13 -14.80 15.31
C ASN A 169 -21.45 -13.54 14.72
N ARG A 170 -20.68 -12.81 15.53
CA ARG A 170 -20.02 -11.56 15.15
C ARG A 170 -18.58 -11.53 15.62
N LEU A 171 -17.74 -10.91 14.81
CA LEU A 171 -16.33 -10.64 15.12
C LEU A 171 -16.12 -9.14 15.27
N TYR A 172 -15.44 -8.73 16.33
CA TYR A 172 -15.13 -7.33 16.61
C TYR A 172 -13.63 -7.12 16.54
N SER A 173 -13.19 -6.30 15.58
CA SER A 173 -11.79 -5.91 15.37
C SER A 173 -11.57 -4.48 15.85
N LYS A 174 -10.35 -4.13 16.23
CA LYS A 174 -9.97 -2.73 16.47
C LYS A 174 -9.88 -1.91 15.17
N ARG A 175 -9.72 -2.58 14.03
CA ARG A 175 -9.61 -1.97 12.70
C ARG A 175 -10.92 -1.32 12.28
N VAL A 176 -12.02 -2.01 12.56
CA VAL A 176 -13.36 -1.53 12.27
C VAL A 176 -13.86 -0.69 13.46
N LYS A 177 -13.77 0.63 13.34
CA LYS A 177 -14.35 1.56 14.32
C LYS A 177 -15.76 1.96 13.88
N SER A 178 -16.64 2.21 14.85
CA SER A 178 -17.94 2.84 14.57
C SER A 178 -17.70 4.26 14.08
N ILE A 179 -17.74 4.47 12.76
CA ILE A 179 -17.90 5.81 12.20
C ILE A 179 -19.39 6.13 12.28
N LYS A 180 -19.78 7.38 12.58
CA LYS A 180 -21.20 7.77 12.73
C LYS A 180 -22.05 7.42 11.49
N SER A 181 -21.44 7.32 10.32
CA SER A 181 -22.07 6.96 9.04
C SER A 181 -22.13 5.45 8.77
N LEU A 182 -21.47 4.61 9.58
CA LEU A 182 -21.44 3.16 9.42
C LEU A 182 -22.25 2.48 10.51
N GLU A 183 -23.32 1.80 10.11
CA GLU A 183 -24.26 1.16 11.02
C GLU A 183 -23.64 -0.01 11.81
N LYS A 184 -22.51 -0.56 11.35
CA LYS A 184 -21.91 -1.79 11.92
C LYS A 184 -20.41 -1.63 12.15
N ASN A 185 -19.98 -1.93 13.37
CA ASN A 185 -18.58 -1.97 13.79
C ASN A 185 -18.06 -3.40 14.02
N TYR A 186 -18.63 -4.37 13.29
CA TYR A 186 -18.35 -5.78 13.44
C TYR A 186 -18.50 -6.49 12.09
N TYR A 187 -17.82 -7.62 11.96
CA TYR A 187 -18.04 -8.53 10.84
C TYR A 187 -19.20 -9.46 11.17
N GLU A 188 -20.12 -9.60 10.22
CA GLU A 188 -21.33 -10.42 10.33
C GLU A 188 -21.11 -11.74 9.60
N LYS A 189 -21.50 -12.85 10.25
CA LYS A 189 -21.42 -14.16 9.63
C LYS A 189 -22.45 -14.30 8.51
N VAL A 190 -22.02 -14.69 7.31
CA VAL A 190 -22.90 -14.91 6.14
C VAL A 190 -22.98 -16.36 5.71
N GLU A 191 -21.98 -17.17 6.09
CA GLU A 191 -21.89 -18.61 5.86
C GLU A 191 -21.33 -19.30 7.10
#